data_AF-R7HHS7-F1
#
_entry.id   AF-R7HHS7-F1
#
_cell.length_a   1.000
_cell.length_b   1.000
_cell.length_c   1.000
_cell.angle_alpha   90.00
_cell.angle_beta   90.00
_cell.angle_gamma   90.00
#
_symmetry.space_group_name_H-M   'P 1'
#
loop_
_entity.id
_entity.type
_entity.pdbx_description
1 polymer ?
#
loop_
_entity_poly.entity_id
_entity_poly.type
_entity_poly.pdbx_seq_one_letter_code
_entity_poly.pdbx_strand_id
1 'polypeptide(L)'
;MLTCAVDSDRFTVNKINGKGNSALTYPIGLITIDEVEMAGNNFNESVKSHYLYTGAHYWTGTPAAFDGDFSFEYSAMDEGGFSMSDVGIRFAARGVVSLSSESKLLGSGTYNDVYVVS
;
A
#
# COMPACT_ATOMS: atom_id res chain seq x y z
N MET A 1 7.56 -2.25 -16.90
CA MET A 1 7.63 -3.46 -16.05
C MET A 1 8.45 -3.07 -14.84
N LEU A 2 7.86 -3.00 -13.63
CA LEU A 2 8.63 -2.69 -12.41
C LEU A 2 9.45 -3.92 -12.03
N THR A 3 10.76 -3.82 -12.15
CA THR A 3 11.69 -4.88 -11.75
C THR A 3 12.33 -4.47 -10.43
N CYS A 4 12.10 -5.23 -9.37
CA CYS A 4 12.86 -5.08 -8.13
C CYS A 4 14.29 -5.59 -8.40
N ALA A 5 15.27 -4.69 -8.36
CA ALA A 5 16.66 -4.98 -8.75
C ALA A 5 17.44 -5.75 -7.67
N VAL A 6 16.93 -5.77 -6.43
CA VAL A 6 17.60 -6.36 -5.27
C VAL A 6 16.63 -7.19 -4.44
N ASP A 7 17.08 -8.35 -3.97
CA ASP A 7 16.26 -9.32 -3.22
C ASP A 7 15.75 -8.79 -1.87
N SER A 8 16.36 -7.73 -1.33
CA SER A 8 15.85 -7.02 -0.14
C SER A 8 14.47 -6.41 -0.35
N ASP A 9 14.10 -6.15 -1.60
CA ASP A 9 12.81 -5.56 -1.97
C ASP A 9 11.70 -6.63 -2.05
N ARG A 10 12.02 -7.92 -1.80
CA ARG A 10 11.10 -9.06 -1.97
C ARG A 10 10.82 -9.78 -0.65
N PHE A 11 9.57 -10.24 -0.47
CA PHE A 11 9.07 -10.81 0.79
C PHE A 11 9.25 -12.34 0.80
N THR A 12 9.42 -12.98 1.97
CA THR A 12 9.56 -14.46 2.06
C THR A 12 8.82 -15.05 3.27
N VAL A 13 8.08 -16.15 3.05
CA VAL A 13 7.07 -16.72 3.99
C VAL A 13 7.55 -17.87 4.89
N ASN A 14 8.80 -18.35 4.76
CA ASN A 14 9.25 -19.59 5.42
C ASN A 14 10.30 -19.40 6.53
N LYS A 15 10.36 -18.25 7.20
CA LYS A 15 11.43 -17.94 8.18
C LYS A 15 11.09 -18.03 9.68
N ILE A 16 9.85 -18.21 10.16
CA ILE A 16 9.59 -18.19 11.63
C ILE A 16 8.41 -19.05 12.14
N ASN A 17 8.59 -19.75 13.28
CA ASN A 17 7.62 -20.59 14.02
C ASN A 17 7.17 -19.92 15.35
N GLY A 18 5.89 -19.55 15.54
CA GLY A 18 5.35 -19.01 16.82
C GLY A 18 3.92 -18.44 16.70
N LYS A 19 3.19 -18.20 17.82
CA LYS A 19 1.82 -17.64 17.83
C LYS A 19 1.83 -16.14 17.44
N GLY A 20 1.01 -15.78 16.44
CA GLY A 20 1.10 -14.52 15.69
C GLY A 20 2.12 -14.64 14.55
N ASN A 21 2.16 -13.68 13.61
CA ASN A 21 3.41 -13.49 12.87
C ASN A 21 4.43 -13.11 13.94
N SER A 22 5.39 -13.98 14.28
CA SER A 22 6.58 -13.53 15.03
C SER A 22 7.12 -12.25 14.37
N ALA A 23 7.91 -11.40 15.07
CA ALA A 23 8.46 -10.15 14.52
C ALA A 23 8.67 -10.27 13.01
N LEU A 24 7.83 -9.57 12.22
CA LEU A 24 7.63 -9.88 10.82
C LEU A 24 9.00 -9.89 10.12
N THR A 25 9.49 -11.04 9.66
CA THR A 25 10.74 -11.09 8.86
C THR A 25 10.52 -10.63 7.42
N TYR A 26 9.29 -10.22 7.09
CA TYR A 26 8.87 -9.68 5.81
C TYR A 26 8.18 -8.33 6.05
N PRO A 27 8.54 -7.27 5.30
CA PRO A 27 8.18 -5.91 5.67
C PRO A 27 6.70 -5.63 5.39
N ILE A 28 5.81 -5.70 6.39
CA ILE A 28 4.46 -5.16 6.20
C ILE A 28 4.59 -3.64 6.05
N GLY A 29 4.31 -3.16 4.85
CA GLY A 29 4.26 -1.73 4.54
C GLY A 29 2.85 -1.20 4.69
N LEU A 30 2.75 0.12 4.83
CA LEU A 30 1.54 0.83 4.44
C LEU A 30 1.58 1.02 2.93
N ILE A 31 0.41 1.05 2.31
CA ILE A 31 0.31 1.35 0.88
C ILE A 31 0.94 2.70 0.58
N THR A 32 1.80 2.77 -0.43
CA THR A 32 2.41 4.02 -0.88
C THR A 32 1.50 4.74 -1.87
N ILE A 33 1.70 6.04 -2.04
CA ILE A 33 0.95 6.80 -3.04
C ILE A 33 1.24 6.33 -4.46
N ASP A 34 2.48 5.91 -4.75
CA ASP A 34 2.90 5.36 -6.04
C ASP A 34 2.14 4.05 -6.35
N GLU A 35 1.94 3.19 -5.35
CA GLU A 35 1.13 1.97 -5.50
C GLU A 35 -0.34 2.29 -5.77
N VAL A 36 -0.89 3.36 -5.20
CA VAL A 36 -2.26 3.78 -5.51
C VAL A 36 -2.36 4.39 -6.90
N GLU A 37 -1.38 5.17 -7.34
CA GLU A 37 -1.30 5.67 -8.73
C GLU A 37 -1.30 4.51 -9.72
N MET A 38 -0.45 3.49 -9.47
CA MET A 38 -0.42 2.26 -10.29
C MET A 38 -1.75 1.49 -10.27
N ALA A 39 -2.55 1.61 -9.22
CA ALA A 39 -3.89 1.04 -9.13
C ALA A 39 -4.95 1.83 -9.94
N GLY A 40 -4.53 2.82 -10.73
CA GLY A 40 -5.39 3.60 -11.62
C GLY A 40 -5.88 4.90 -11.00
N ASN A 41 -5.23 5.40 -9.95
CA ASN A 41 -5.56 6.71 -9.40
C ASN A 41 -4.90 7.83 -10.21
N ASN A 42 -5.59 8.97 -10.31
CA ASN A 42 -4.98 10.23 -10.76
C ASN A 42 -4.91 11.17 -9.55
N PHE A 43 -3.71 11.68 -9.25
CA PHE A 43 -3.42 12.48 -8.06
C PHE A 43 -4.34 13.70 -7.89
N ASN A 44 -4.78 14.29 -9.01
CA ASN A 44 -5.63 15.48 -9.04
C ASN A 44 -7.12 15.19 -9.28
N GLU A 45 -7.54 13.92 -9.19
CA GLU A 45 -8.92 13.52 -9.39
C GLU A 45 -9.49 12.83 -8.13
N SER A 46 -10.80 12.61 -8.14
CA SER A 46 -11.46 11.86 -7.07
C SER A 46 -10.85 10.47 -6.92
N VAL A 47 -10.59 10.05 -5.67
CA VAL A 47 -10.11 8.69 -5.33
C VAL A 47 -11.05 7.55 -5.79
N LYS A 48 -12.24 7.88 -6.31
CA LYS A 48 -13.23 6.90 -6.76
C LYS A 48 -12.82 6.15 -8.03
N SER A 49 -11.82 6.62 -8.77
CA SER A 49 -11.39 6.03 -10.04
C SER A 49 -10.42 4.86 -9.88
N HIS A 50 -9.79 4.68 -8.72
CA HIS A 50 -8.76 3.65 -8.53
C HIS A 50 -9.33 2.29 -8.09
N TYR A 51 -8.72 1.20 -8.55
CA TYR A 51 -9.18 -0.18 -8.32
C TYR A 51 -9.29 -0.55 -6.82
N LEU A 52 -8.46 0.06 -5.98
CA LEU A 52 -8.43 -0.19 -4.53
C LEU A 52 -9.46 0.61 -3.71
N TYR A 53 -10.37 1.35 -4.34
CA TYR A 53 -11.30 2.27 -3.64
C TYR A 53 -12.30 1.50 -2.76
N THR A 54 -12.49 1.98 -1.53
CA THR A 54 -13.41 1.35 -0.56
C THR A 54 -14.33 2.34 0.17
N GLY A 55 -14.25 3.65 -0.11
CA GLY A 55 -14.98 4.66 0.67
C GLY A 55 -14.40 4.90 2.07
N ALA A 56 -13.11 4.61 2.29
CA ALA A 56 -12.48 4.72 3.60
C ALA A 56 -11.36 5.76 3.53
N HIS A 57 -11.27 6.61 4.55
CA HIS A 57 -10.12 7.48 4.76
C HIS A 57 -8.96 6.68 5.36
N TYR A 58 -7.82 6.65 4.68
CA TYR A 58 -6.64 5.93 5.14
C TYR A 58 -5.35 6.70 4.90
N TRP A 59 -4.36 6.46 5.76
CA TRP A 59 -2.98 6.91 5.56
C TRP A 59 -2.29 6.04 4.51
N THR A 60 -1.59 6.69 3.58
CA THR A 60 -0.54 6.03 2.79
C THR A 60 0.75 6.06 3.59
N GLY A 61 1.68 5.13 3.36
CA GLY A 61 3.02 5.16 3.97
C GLY A 61 3.99 6.16 3.33
N THR A 62 3.49 7.15 2.59
CA THR A 62 4.34 8.13 1.88
C THR A 62 4.35 9.46 2.64
N PRO A 63 5.51 9.86 3.22
CA PRO A 63 5.67 11.18 3.81
C PRO A 63 5.48 12.28 2.75
N ALA A 64 4.81 13.37 3.13
CA ALA A 64 4.57 14.50 2.24
C ALA A 64 5.51 15.68 2.55
N ALA A 65 5.58 16.09 3.82
CA ALA A 65 6.43 17.21 4.25
C ALA A 65 6.71 17.16 5.76
N PHE A 66 7.79 17.83 6.17
CA PHE A 66 8.10 18.14 7.55
C PHE A 66 8.33 19.65 7.66
N ASP A 67 7.61 20.32 8.54
CA ASP A 67 7.70 21.78 8.72
C ASP A 67 7.66 22.14 10.21
N GLY A 68 8.83 22.44 10.77
CA GLY A 68 8.98 22.72 12.20
C GLY A 68 8.48 21.55 13.06
N ASP A 69 7.44 21.81 13.85
CA ASP A 69 6.81 20.82 14.74
C ASP A 69 5.71 19.99 14.03
N PHE A 70 5.45 20.24 12.75
CA PHE A 70 4.42 19.55 11.97
C PHE A 70 5.02 18.47 11.08
N SER A 71 4.31 17.34 11.01
CA SER A 71 4.60 16.23 10.10
C SER A 71 3.38 15.96 9.25
N PHE A 72 3.59 15.78 7.95
CA PHE A 72 2.53 15.55 7.00
C PHE A 72 2.74 14.25 6.23
N GLU A 73 1.65 13.52 6.04
CA GLU A 73 1.61 12.27 5.29
C GLU A 73 0.52 12.37 4.21
N TYR A 74 0.71 11.65 3.11
CA TYR A 74 -0.35 11.55 2.11
C TYR A 74 -1.47 10.62 2.60
N SER A 75 -2.71 11.06 2.41
CA SER A 75 -3.90 10.33 2.83
C SER A 75 -4.92 10.24 1.70
N ALA A 76 -5.67 9.15 1.64
CA ALA A 76 -6.79 9.00 0.74
C ALA A 76 -8.06 9.61 1.36
N MET A 77 -8.73 10.49 0.62
CA MET A 77 -10.00 11.10 1.06
C MET A 77 -11.09 10.95 0.00
N ASP A 78 -12.26 10.47 0.43
CA ASP A 78 -13.40 10.11 -0.43
C ASP A 78 -13.85 11.20 -1.42
N GLU A 79 -13.67 12.48 -1.08
CA GLU A 79 -14.17 13.60 -1.88
C GLU A 79 -13.06 14.37 -2.61
N GLY A 80 -11.84 14.36 -2.09
CA GLY A 80 -10.76 15.26 -2.52
C GLY A 80 -9.60 14.61 -3.27
N GLY A 81 -9.60 13.29 -3.44
CA GLY A 81 -8.39 12.62 -3.96
C GLY A 81 -7.40 12.33 -2.84
N PHE A 82 -6.12 12.23 -3.19
CA PHE A 82 -5.05 12.17 -2.19
C PHE A 82 -4.68 13.57 -1.75
N SER A 83 -4.53 13.76 -0.44
CA SER A 83 -4.13 15.05 0.11
C SER A 83 -3.06 14.89 1.17
N MET A 84 -2.23 15.93 1.29
CA MET A 84 -1.32 16.09 2.40
C MET A 84 -2.12 16.44 3.66
N SER A 85 -1.98 15.64 4.71
CA SER A 85 -2.67 15.84 5.97
C SER A 85 -1.71 15.76 7.15
N ASP A 86 -2.01 16.54 8.18
CA ASP A 86 -1.28 16.51 9.45
C ASP A 86 -1.50 15.15 10.15
N VAL A 87 -0.40 14.52 10.59
CA VAL A 87 -0.41 13.18 11.19
C VAL A 87 -1.21 13.08 12.50
N GLY A 88 -1.64 14.20 13.09
CA GLY A 88 -2.54 14.24 14.23
C GLY A 88 -3.98 13.82 13.92
N ILE A 89 -4.36 13.71 12.65
CA ILE A 89 -5.69 13.29 12.22
C ILE A 89 -5.84 11.75 12.32
N ARG A 90 -7.04 11.29 12.69
CA ARG A 90 -7.34 9.85 12.81
C ARG A 90 -7.87 9.29 11.49
N PHE A 91 -7.04 8.51 10.78
CA PHE A 91 -7.44 7.70 9.63
C PHE A 91 -7.14 6.21 9.83
N ALA A 92 -7.73 5.38 8.96
CA ALA A 92 -7.41 3.96 8.92
C ALA A 92 -5.99 3.72 8.38
N ALA A 93 -5.45 2.52 8.61
CA ALA A 93 -4.22 2.06 7.97
C ALA A 93 -4.58 1.08 6.86
N ARG A 94 -3.92 1.20 5.69
CA ARG A 94 -4.03 0.21 4.61
C ARG A 94 -2.70 -0.50 4.45
N GLY A 95 -2.65 -1.74 4.93
CA GLY A 95 -1.46 -2.58 4.83
C GLY A 95 -1.26 -3.13 3.42
N VAL A 96 0.00 -3.36 3.06
CA VAL A 96 0.43 -4.08 1.87
C VAL A 96 1.25 -5.30 2.29
N VAL A 97 0.99 -6.41 1.63
CA VAL A 97 1.74 -7.65 1.79
C VAL A 97 2.31 -8.00 0.42
N SER A 98 3.63 -8.02 0.28
CA SER A 98 4.20 -8.60 -0.92
C SER A 98 4.42 -10.09 -0.75
N LEU A 99 4.33 -10.75 -1.89
CA LEU A 99 4.39 -12.20 -1.98
C LEU A 99 5.81 -12.62 -2.38
N SER A 100 6.16 -13.86 -2.03
CA SER A 100 7.43 -14.47 -2.47
C SER A 100 7.53 -14.51 -3.98
N SER A 101 8.75 -14.44 -4.50
CA SER A 101 9.05 -14.70 -5.91
C SER A 101 8.54 -16.04 -6.43
N GLU A 102 8.48 -17.01 -5.52
CA GLU A 102 8.13 -18.40 -5.81
C GLU A 102 6.63 -18.65 -5.68
N SER A 103 5.87 -17.64 -5.23
CA SER A 103 4.41 -17.75 -5.12
C SER A 103 3.83 -17.95 -6.52
N LYS A 104 3.02 -19.01 -6.69
CA LYS A 104 2.26 -19.17 -7.93
C LYS A 104 1.09 -18.18 -7.90
N LEU A 105 1.18 -17.18 -8.75
CA LEU A 105 0.09 -16.24 -9.02
C LEU A 105 -0.68 -16.75 -10.23
N LEU A 106 -1.97 -17.01 -10.02
CA LEU A 106 -2.93 -17.20 -11.11
C LEU A 106 -3.72 -15.90 -11.28
N GLY A 107 -4.02 -15.55 -12.52
CA GLY A 107 -4.70 -14.29 -12.87
C GLY A 107 -3.73 -13.16 -13.22
N SER A 108 -4.29 -12.07 -13.75
CA SER A 108 -3.57 -10.88 -14.25
C SER A 108 -3.55 -9.72 -13.25
N GLY A 109 -4.27 -9.82 -12.14
CA GLY A 109 -4.46 -8.73 -11.19
C GLY A 109 -5.41 -7.64 -11.67
N THR A 110 -6.14 -7.89 -12.76
CA THR A 110 -7.19 -6.97 -13.24
C THR A 110 -8.50 -7.24 -12.52
N TYR A 111 -9.44 -6.29 -12.58
CA TYR A 111 -10.70 -6.41 -11.83
C TYR A 111 -11.54 -7.65 -12.17
N ASN A 112 -11.41 -8.17 -13.40
CA ASN A 112 -12.09 -9.39 -13.86
C ASN A 112 -11.27 -10.66 -13.68
N ASP A 113 -10.00 -10.55 -13.31
CA ASP A 113 -9.04 -11.65 -13.27
C ASP A 113 -8.01 -11.39 -12.17
N VAL A 114 -8.52 -11.42 -10.93
CA VAL A 114 -7.78 -11.10 -9.70
C VAL A 114 -6.70 -12.15 -9.39
N TYR A 115 -5.62 -11.72 -8.73
CA TYR A 115 -4.57 -12.65 -8.33
C TYR A 115 -5.08 -13.67 -7.30
N VAL A 116 -4.92 -14.95 -7.61
CA VAL A 116 -5.11 -16.07 -6.68
C VAL A 116 -3.74 -16.63 -6.32
N VAL A 117 -3.50 -16.78 -5.02
CA VAL A 117 -2.24 -17.30 -4.46
C VAL A 117 -2.47 -18.75 -4.03
N SER A 118 -1.66 -19.69 -4.54
CA SER A 118 -1.75 -21.14 -4.24
C SER A 118 -0.41 -21.79 -3.97
#